data_AF-A0A7C7JBP5-F1
#
_entry.id   AF-A0A7C7JBP5-F1
#
_cell.length_a   1.000
_cell.length_b   1.000
_cell.length_c   1.000
_cell.angle_alpha   90.00
_cell.angle_beta   90.00
_cell.angle_gamma   90.00
#
_symmetry.space_group_name_H-M   'P 1'
#
loop_
_entity.id
_entity.type
_entity.pdbx_description
1 polymer ?
#
loop_
_entity_poly.entity_id
_entity_poly.type
_entity_poly.pdbx_seq_one_letter_code
_entity_poly.pdbx_strand_id
1 'polypeptide(L)'
;MNTFTQVLEFLTYYLVDHYWFPAFLIGSGIFFTIYLGFPQIKYFAHGWRILSGKYVKPGTEGETTPFQALSTALSGTIGTGNIGGVALAIFLGGPAAIFWMWITAFLGMTTKFVEVTLAHKYRVKLPDGSIAGGPMFYIENGLNMKWLAVVFSVCLLMMCIGTGNMPQINNIALVMNDTFDIPKWLTGVVLAVLLWMVIIGGIKRIAQIASKLVPFMAFWYILGALAVIIGNYENIIPSLKLIFVHIFSPAAAVGGFLGASVSVALTRGVNRGLYSNEAGQGSAPIAHATSKTENPIEEGMVSILEPFIDTIVICSMTGLVILASGVWNEKFENEFEASAMDYLNVPSSMTLTLENVEGTYAATETVTGSTSGATGTLTSINGTTLVIADPTGYFYPNEELTGGTSEATSTASPTEDLVTLRNYYYERNENIEFTGELTITEGVLTSSGVTLMHNRSFAEETTYTDKETNQRYSGVITVEEGKITNPGDFIVEGKSLLRSADLTGKAFTKSIFGEFGQYIVAFGLLLFAFSTVIAWSYYGDRATAHLFGEGWILYYRIVYVGAFFIASVVDTKIIWDIATVIGPIATIPNLIALILLRKEIKQIDEGYKVVKKPEQLS
;
A
#
# COMPACT_ATOMS: atom_id res chain seq x y z
N MET A 1 1.23 27.53 -8.77
CA MET A 1 1.17 26.26 -8.04
C MET A 1 -0.24 25.65 -8.09
N ASN A 2 -1.31 26.41 -7.77
CA ASN A 2 -2.69 25.90 -7.76
C ASN A 2 -3.14 25.17 -9.05
N THR A 3 -2.83 25.67 -10.26
CA THR A 3 -3.26 25.01 -11.50
C THR A 3 -2.61 23.64 -11.73
N PHE A 4 -1.34 23.47 -11.34
CA PHE A 4 -0.63 22.19 -11.52
C PHE A 4 -1.16 21.15 -10.53
N THR A 5 -1.33 21.53 -9.27
CA THR A 5 -1.93 20.66 -8.24
C THR A 5 -3.35 20.26 -8.62
N GLN A 6 -4.17 21.19 -9.11
CA GLN A 6 -5.53 20.89 -9.60
C GLN A 6 -5.54 19.90 -10.76
N VAL A 7 -4.59 20.01 -11.70
CA VAL A 7 -4.45 19.04 -12.80
C VAL A 7 -4.04 17.67 -12.27
N LEU A 8 -3.10 17.59 -11.33
CA LEU A 8 -2.72 16.32 -10.71
C LEU A 8 -3.87 15.69 -9.93
N GLU A 9 -4.65 16.46 -9.18
CA GLU A 9 -5.84 15.99 -8.48
C GLU A 9 -6.90 15.49 -9.45
N PHE A 10 -7.17 16.22 -10.53
CA PHE A 10 -8.07 15.79 -11.59
C PHE A 10 -7.62 14.46 -12.19
N LEU A 11 -6.35 14.33 -12.57
CA LEU A 11 -5.81 13.11 -13.14
C LEU A 11 -5.83 11.96 -12.14
N THR A 12 -5.48 12.22 -10.88
CA THR A 12 -5.53 11.23 -9.80
C THR A 12 -6.96 10.72 -9.60
N TYR A 13 -7.94 11.62 -9.55
CA TYR A 13 -9.34 11.24 -9.43
C TYR A 13 -9.76 10.29 -10.56
N TYR A 14 -9.51 10.68 -11.82
CA TYR A 14 -9.93 9.86 -12.96
C TYR A 14 -9.11 8.59 -13.15
N LEU A 15 -7.81 8.59 -12.88
CA LEU A 15 -6.94 7.45 -13.18
C LEU A 15 -6.74 6.51 -11.99
N VAL A 16 -6.94 6.96 -10.76
CA VAL A 16 -6.61 6.18 -9.54
C VAL A 16 -7.83 5.94 -8.68
N ASP A 17 -8.61 6.99 -8.38
CA ASP A 17 -9.76 6.86 -7.47
C ASP A 17 -11.03 6.37 -8.18
N HIS A 18 -11.19 6.67 -9.47
CA HIS A 18 -12.36 6.22 -10.22
C HIS A 18 -12.28 4.73 -10.54
N TYR A 19 -13.43 4.05 -10.42
CA TYR A 19 -13.55 2.59 -10.53
C TYR A 19 -13.12 1.97 -11.86
N TRP A 20 -13.02 2.75 -12.95
CA TRP A 20 -12.84 2.17 -14.30
C TRP A 20 -11.42 1.63 -14.48
N PHE A 21 -10.40 2.30 -13.92
CA PHE A 21 -9.01 1.89 -14.08
C PHE A 21 -8.69 0.60 -13.28
N PRO A 22 -9.06 0.50 -11.98
CA PRO A 22 -8.97 -0.76 -11.26
C PRO A 22 -9.79 -1.89 -11.90
N ALA A 23 -10.98 -1.57 -12.42
CA ALA A 23 -11.81 -2.54 -13.14
C ALA A 23 -11.17 -2.99 -14.46
N PHE A 24 -10.48 -2.12 -15.19
CA PHE A 24 -9.77 -2.49 -16.41
C PHE A 24 -8.57 -3.40 -16.12
N LEU A 25 -7.83 -3.12 -15.06
CA LEU A 25 -6.72 -3.96 -14.58
C LEU A 25 -7.19 -5.35 -14.15
N ILE A 26 -8.15 -5.41 -13.21
CA ILE A 26 -8.74 -6.67 -12.74
C ILE A 26 -9.41 -7.41 -13.90
N GLY A 27 -10.16 -6.70 -14.73
CA GLY A 27 -10.84 -7.25 -15.90
C GLY A 27 -9.87 -7.92 -16.87
N SER A 28 -8.70 -7.31 -17.08
CA SER A 28 -7.61 -7.91 -17.88
C SER A 28 -7.09 -9.20 -17.25
N GLY A 29 -6.87 -9.22 -15.94
CA GLY A 29 -6.45 -10.42 -15.20
C GLY A 29 -7.49 -11.55 -15.22
N ILE A 30 -8.77 -11.22 -15.03
CA ILE A 30 -9.90 -12.16 -15.16
C ILE A 30 -9.96 -12.71 -16.58
N PHE A 31 -9.90 -11.82 -17.58
CA PHE A 31 -9.93 -12.18 -18.98
C PHE A 31 -8.85 -13.21 -19.30
N PHE A 32 -7.58 -12.93 -18.98
CA PHE A 32 -6.49 -13.86 -19.27
C PHE A 32 -6.54 -15.13 -18.44
N THR A 33 -6.98 -15.05 -17.17
CA THR A 33 -7.16 -16.23 -16.31
C THR A 33 -8.12 -17.22 -16.95
N ILE A 34 -9.28 -16.75 -17.41
CA ILE A 34 -10.28 -17.60 -18.05
C ILE A 34 -9.81 -18.04 -19.45
N TYR A 35 -9.31 -17.09 -20.26
CA TYR A 35 -8.91 -17.32 -21.65
C TYR A 35 -7.76 -18.35 -21.80
N LEU A 36 -6.81 -18.35 -20.86
CA LEU A 36 -5.68 -19.27 -20.85
C LEU A 36 -5.92 -20.53 -20.00
N GLY A 37 -7.05 -20.61 -19.29
CA GLY A 37 -7.40 -21.78 -18.49
C GLY A 37 -6.60 -21.90 -17.19
N PHE A 38 -6.57 -20.83 -16.41
CA PHE A 38 -5.94 -20.73 -15.08
C PHE A 38 -4.44 -21.07 -15.06
N PRO A 39 -3.59 -20.34 -15.82
CA PRO A 39 -2.14 -20.58 -15.87
C PRO A 39 -1.47 -20.51 -14.49
N GLN A 40 -1.96 -19.63 -13.61
CA GLN A 40 -1.48 -19.47 -12.24
C GLN A 40 -1.68 -20.74 -11.37
N ILE A 41 -2.58 -21.64 -11.74
CA ILE A 41 -2.73 -22.96 -11.09
C ILE A 41 -1.98 -24.02 -11.90
N LYS A 42 -2.19 -24.05 -13.23
CA LYS A 42 -1.63 -25.03 -14.16
C LYS A 42 -0.10 -25.09 -14.09
N TYR A 43 0.56 -23.94 -13.97
CA TYR A 43 2.02 -23.81 -14.07
C TYR A 43 2.74 -23.49 -12.78
N PHE A 44 2.03 -23.24 -11.67
CA PHE A 44 2.63 -22.84 -10.39
C PHE A 44 3.79 -23.73 -9.95
N ALA A 45 3.55 -25.05 -9.90
CA ALA A 45 4.57 -26.01 -9.50
C ALA A 45 5.72 -26.11 -10.50
N HIS A 46 5.47 -25.84 -11.79
CA HIS A 46 6.50 -25.87 -12.82
C HIS A 46 7.38 -24.62 -12.78
N GLY A 47 6.81 -23.45 -12.47
CA GLY A 47 7.58 -22.22 -12.22
C GLY A 47 8.68 -22.42 -11.18
N TRP A 48 8.35 -23.06 -10.05
CA TRP A 48 9.36 -23.43 -9.02
C TRP A 48 10.43 -24.39 -9.54
N ARG A 49 10.07 -25.32 -10.42
CA ARG A 49 11.04 -26.25 -11.03
C ARG A 49 12.00 -25.53 -11.96
N ILE A 50 11.51 -24.63 -12.81
CA ILE A 50 12.34 -23.82 -13.71
C ILE A 50 13.27 -22.91 -12.89
N LEU A 51 12.74 -22.31 -11.83
CA LEU A 51 13.49 -21.43 -10.92
C LEU A 51 14.74 -22.12 -10.31
N SER A 52 14.68 -23.44 -10.10
CA SER A 52 15.82 -24.21 -9.59
C SER A 52 17.06 -24.22 -10.52
N GLY A 53 16.92 -23.72 -11.75
CA GLY A 53 17.99 -23.65 -12.75
C GLY A 53 18.27 -24.99 -13.44
N LYS A 54 17.69 -26.10 -12.98
CA LYS A 54 17.89 -27.44 -13.57
C LYS A 54 17.34 -27.59 -14.99
N TYR A 55 16.48 -26.67 -15.42
CA TYR A 55 15.82 -26.69 -16.73
C TYR A 55 16.53 -25.79 -17.76
N VAL A 56 17.66 -25.19 -17.40
CA VAL A 56 18.44 -24.33 -18.31
C VAL A 56 19.48 -25.20 -19.04
N LYS A 57 19.36 -25.33 -20.37
CA LYS A 57 20.32 -26.09 -21.18
C LYS A 57 21.64 -25.32 -21.35
N PRO A 58 22.78 -26.03 -21.49
CA PRO A 58 24.04 -25.40 -21.85
C PRO A 58 23.92 -24.63 -23.17
N GLY A 59 24.42 -23.39 -23.21
CA GLY A 59 24.36 -22.54 -24.41
C GLY A 59 23.08 -21.71 -24.57
N THR A 60 22.10 -21.83 -23.67
CA THR A 60 20.88 -21.00 -23.69
C THR A 60 21.25 -19.51 -23.56
N GLU A 61 20.71 -18.69 -24.46
CA GLU A 61 20.95 -17.24 -24.47
C GLU A 61 20.25 -16.52 -23.31
N GLY A 62 20.99 -15.64 -22.64
CA GLY A 62 20.54 -14.86 -21.50
C GLY A 62 21.71 -14.34 -20.69
N GLU A 63 21.46 -13.29 -19.90
CA GLU A 63 22.46 -12.68 -19.01
C GLU A 63 22.31 -13.14 -17.57
N THR A 64 21.09 -13.52 -17.17
CA THR A 64 20.73 -13.92 -15.80
C THR A 64 20.16 -15.33 -15.77
N THR A 65 20.27 -16.02 -14.64
CA THR A 65 19.50 -17.25 -14.40
C THR A 65 18.03 -16.90 -14.11
N PRO A 66 17.08 -17.85 -14.24
CA PRO A 66 15.69 -17.62 -13.84
C PRO A 66 15.55 -17.12 -12.39
N PHE A 67 16.36 -17.65 -11.47
CA PHE A 67 16.38 -17.17 -10.07
C PHE A 67 16.88 -15.73 -9.93
N GLN A 68 17.91 -15.36 -10.70
CA GLN A 68 18.43 -14.01 -10.72
C GLN A 68 17.45 -13.02 -11.34
N ALA A 69 16.76 -13.42 -12.41
CA ALA A 69 15.71 -12.64 -13.04
C ALA A 69 14.54 -12.40 -12.07
N LEU A 70 14.00 -13.47 -11.47
CA LEU A 70 12.95 -13.39 -10.46
C LEU A 70 13.36 -12.52 -9.28
N SER A 71 14.58 -12.72 -8.74
CA SER A 71 15.06 -11.92 -7.62
C SER A 71 15.19 -10.44 -7.97
N THR A 72 15.59 -10.12 -9.20
CA THR A 72 15.68 -8.73 -9.66
C THR A 72 14.29 -8.10 -9.81
N ALA A 73 13.32 -8.85 -10.34
CA ALA A 73 11.93 -8.40 -10.41
C ALA A 73 11.32 -8.22 -9.02
N LEU A 74 11.49 -9.20 -8.13
CA LEU A 74 11.03 -9.15 -6.75
C LEU A 74 11.67 -8.02 -5.94
N SER A 75 12.93 -7.64 -6.19
CA SER A 75 13.48 -6.45 -5.53
C SER A 75 12.75 -5.17 -5.94
N GLY A 76 12.24 -5.11 -7.17
CA GLY A 76 11.44 -3.99 -7.67
C GLY A 76 10.06 -3.89 -7.04
N THR A 77 9.43 -5.03 -6.71
CA THR A 77 8.06 -5.08 -6.16
C THR A 77 8.03 -5.12 -4.63
N ILE A 78 8.97 -5.85 -4.01
CA ILE A 78 9.08 -5.97 -2.55
C ILE A 78 9.83 -4.76 -2.00
N GLY A 79 9.06 -3.72 -1.67
CA GLY A 79 9.56 -2.42 -1.24
C GLY A 79 8.85 -1.87 0.01
N THR A 80 9.03 -0.56 0.25
CA THR A 80 8.31 0.17 1.32
C THR A 80 6.80 0.00 1.25
N GLY A 81 6.25 -0.22 0.05
CA GLY A 81 4.84 -0.47 -0.17
C GLY A 81 4.29 -1.75 0.47
N ASN A 82 5.10 -2.80 0.63
CA ASN A 82 4.65 -4.03 1.29
C ASN A 82 4.51 -3.87 2.80
N ILE A 83 5.25 -2.92 3.38
CA ILE A 83 5.24 -2.58 4.80
C ILE A 83 4.19 -1.48 5.01
N GLY A 84 4.51 -0.25 4.61
CA GLY A 84 3.64 0.91 4.84
C GLY A 84 2.40 0.92 3.95
N GLY A 85 2.48 0.44 2.71
CA GLY A 85 1.31 0.44 1.83
C GLY A 85 0.20 -0.51 2.29
N VAL A 86 0.55 -1.69 2.82
CA VAL A 86 -0.43 -2.62 3.41
C VAL A 86 -1.12 -1.98 4.62
N ALA A 87 -0.33 -1.37 5.51
CA ALA A 87 -0.85 -0.62 6.65
C ALA A 87 -1.79 0.50 6.22
N LEU A 88 -1.42 1.27 5.19
CA LEU A 88 -2.28 2.31 4.64
C LEU A 88 -3.58 1.73 4.05
N ALA A 89 -3.53 0.57 3.40
CA ALA A 89 -4.73 -0.08 2.86
C ALA A 89 -5.67 -0.56 3.97
N ILE A 90 -5.16 -1.09 5.08
CA ILE A 90 -5.96 -1.44 6.26
C ILE A 90 -6.52 -0.19 6.92
N PHE A 91 -5.68 0.85 7.07
CA PHE A 91 -6.05 2.12 7.66
C PHE A 91 -7.18 2.82 6.86
N LEU A 92 -7.15 2.76 5.53
CA LEU A 92 -8.16 3.39 4.66
C LEU A 92 -9.34 2.48 4.31
N GLY A 93 -9.13 1.17 4.21
CA GLY A 93 -10.11 0.21 3.69
C GLY A 93 -10.60 -0.80 4.72
N GLY A 94 -10.05 -0.77 5.94
CA GLY A 94 -10.29 -1.79 6.95
C GLY A 94 -9.63 -3.14 6.63
N PRO A 95 -9.84 -4.14 7.51
CA PRO A 95 -9.23 -5.47 7.38
C PRO A 95 -9.53 -6.19 6.04
N ALA A 96 -10.73 -5.98 5.47
CA ALA A 96 -11.14 -6.61 4.22
C ALA A 96 -10.33 -6.15 2.99
N ALA A 97 -9.59 -5.03 3.07
CA ALA A 97 -8.67 -4.63 2.01
C ALA A 97 -7.64 -5.73 1.70
N ILE A 98 -7.21 -6.51 2.70
CA ILE A 98 -6.26 -7.62 2.52
C ILE A 98 -6.84 -8.70 1.60
N PHE A 99 -8.12 -9.04 1.74
CA PHE A 99 -8.76 -10.02 0.86
C PHE A 99 -8.74 -9.57 -0.60
N TRP A 100 -9.04 -8.29 -0.84
CA TRP A 100 -9.01 -7.73 -2.20
C TRP A 100 -7.58 -7.64 -2.76
N MET A 101 -6.58 -7.44 -1.91
CA MET A 101 -5.17 -7.59 -2.30
C MET A 101 -4.87 -9.03 -2.77
N TRP A 102 -5.39 -10.05 -2.09
CA TRP A 102 -5.20 -11.45 -2.50
C TRP A 102 -5.85 -11.77 -3.84
N ILE A 103 -7.09 -11.32 -4.06
CA ILE A 103 -7.77 -11.50 -5.35
C ILE A 103 -6.98 -10.81 -6.46
N THR A 104 -6.51 -9.59 -6.21
CA THR A 104 -5.69 -8.83 -7.14
C THR A 104 -4.39 -9.55 -7.48
N ALA A 105 -3.70 -10.12 -6.47
CA ALA A 105 -2.49 -10.89 -6.69
C ALA A 105 -2.75 -12.17 -7.48
N PHE A 106 -3.79 -12.92 -7.14
CA PHE A 106 -4.15 -14.16 -7.83
C PHE A 106 -4.43 -13.93 -9.33
N LEU A 107 -5.17 -12.86 -9.66
CA LEU A 107 -5.41 -12.47 -11.05
C LEU A 107 -4.16 -11.88 -11.70
N GLY A 108 -3.39 -11.11 -10.94
CA GLY A 108 -2.13 -10.49 -11.34
C GLY A 108 -1.04 -11.50 -11.72
N MET A 109 -1.02 -12.69 -11.09
CA MET A 109 -0.15 -13.80 -11.50
C MET A 109 -0.30 -14.14 -12.98
N THR A 110 -1.54 -14.08 -13.48
CA THR A 110 -1.80 -14.37 -14.89
C THR A 110 -1.41 -13.20 -15.78
N THR A 111 -1.74 -11.96 -15.40
CA THR A 111 -1.32 -10.78 -16.16
C THR A 111 0.21 -10.76 -16.30
N LYS A 112 0.93 -11.00 -15.20
CA LYS A 112 2.39 -11.09 -15.17
C LYS A 112 2.94 -12.20 -16.06
N PHE A 113 2.33 -13.39 -16.00
CA PHE A 113 2.65 -14.50 -16.91
C PHE A 113 2.60 -14.08 -18.39
N VAL A 114 1.56 -13.33 -18.79
CA VAL A 114 1.42 -12.83 -20.17
C VAL A 114 2.47 -11.79 -20.49
N GLU A 115 2.66 -10.79 -19.62
CA GLU A 115 3.67 -9.73 -19.78
C GLU A 115 5.07 -10.30 -19.98
N VAL A 116 5.48 -11.21 -19.10
CA VAL A 116 6.81 -11.79 -19.12
C VAL A 116 7.02 -12.71 -20.32
N THR A 117 6.02 -13.51 -20.68
CA THR A 117 6.09 -14.35 -21.88
C THR A 117 6.29 -13.50 -23.15
N LEU A 118 5.55 -12.39 -23.28
CA LEU A 118 5.67 -11.50 -24.43
C LEU A 118 7.01 -10.74 -24.41
N ALA A 119 7.44 -10.27 -23.26
CA ALA A 119 8.73 -9.58 -23.12
C ALA A 119 9.91 -10.47 -23.48
N HIS A 120 9.86 -11.75 -23.11
CA HIS A 120 10.89 -12.72 -23.48
C HIS A 120 10.84 -13.05 -24.97
N LYS A 121 9.64 -13.19 -25.56
CA LYS A 121 9.48 -13.42 -27.00
C LYS A 121 10.02 -12.28 -27.86
N TYR A 122 9.75 -11.04 -27.46
CA TYR A 122 10.09 -9.83 -28.22
C TYR A 122 11.39 -9.16 -27.76
N ARG A 123 12.19 -9.82 -26.91
CA ARG A 123 13.48 -9.29 -26.48
C ARG A 123 14.43 -9.16 -27.66
N VAL A 124 15.24 -8.12 -27.64
CA VAL A 124 16.26 -7.82 -28.64
C VAL A 124 17.65 -7.89 -28.02
N LYS A 125 18.66 -8.09 -28.87
CA LYS A 125 20.06 -7.86 -28.51
C LYS A 125 20.45 -6.46 -28.93
N LEU A 126 20.98 -5.70 -28.00
CA LEU A 126 21.53 -4.37 -28.24
C LEU A 126 22.92 -4.48 -28.90
N PRO A 127 23.44 -3.39 -29.51
CA PRO A 127 24.76 -3.37 -30.13
C PRO A 127 25.91 -3.73 -29.16
N ASP A 128 25.79 -3.41 -27.87
CA ASP A 128 26.71 -3.82 -26.81
C ASP A 128 26.66 -5.33 -26.45
N GLY A 129 25.74 -6.08 -27.08
CA GLY A 129 25.52 -7.51 -26.84
C GLY A 129 24.63 -7.82 -25.64
N SER A 130 24.15 -6.82 -24.90
CA SER A 130 23.18 -6.99 -23.82
C SER A 130 21.79 -7.28 -24.36
N ILE A 131 20.95 -7.91 -23.54
CA ILE A 131 19.57 -8.23 -23.89
C ILE A 131 18.65 -7.16 -23.32
N ALA A 132 17.66 -6.76 -24.10
CA ALA A 132 16.64 -5.81 -23.70
C ALA A 132 15.26 -6.33 -24.08
N GLY A 133 14.32 -6.30 -23.15
CA GLY A 133 12.93 -6.66 -23.39
C GLY A 133 12.02 -5.90 -22.42
N GLY A 134 10.71 -6.11 -22.57
CA GLY A 134 9.69 -5.37 -21.83
C GLY A 134 8.65 -4.75 -22.76
N PRO A 135 7.74 -3.93 -22.22
CA PRO A 135 6.56 -3.46 -22.97
C PRO A 135 6.87 -2.61 -24.17
N MET A 136 7.86 -1.72 -24.07
CA MET A 136 8.34 -0.94 -25.21
C MET A 136 8.71 -1.83 -26.42
N PHE A 137 9.28 -3.03 -26.18
CA PHE A 137 9.70 -3.92 -27.26
C PHE A 137 8.56 -4.74 -27.85
N TYR A 138 7.62 -5.30 -27.06
CA TYR A 138 6.47 -6.00 -27.65
C TYR A 138 5.40 -5.05 -28.22
N ILE A 139 5.33 -3.81 -27.75
CA ILE A 139 4.50 -2.77 -28.36
C ILE A 139 5.10 -2.34 -29.71
N GLU A 140 6.41 -2.10 -29.78
CA GLU A 140 7.07 -1.72 -31.04
C GLU A 140 7.14 -2.88 -32.03
N ASN A 141 7.61 -4.05 -31.62
CA ASN A 141 7.89 -5.17 -32.53
C ASN A 141 6.70 -6.12 -32.72
N GLY A 142 5.82 -6.26 -31.72
CA GLY A 142 4.64 -7.13 -31.80
C GLY A 142 3.44 -6.43 -32.41
N LEU A 143 3.16 -5.19 -31.98
CA LEU A 143 2.03 -4.42 -32.50
C LEU A 143 2.39 -3.45 -33.63
N ASN A 144 3.67 -3.24 -33.92
CA ASN A 144 4.13 -2.22 -34.87
C ASN A 144 3.70 -0.79 -34.47
N MET A 145 3.55 -0.52 -33.18
CA MET A 145 3.10 0.77 -32.63
C MET A 145 4.23 1.53 -31.94
N LYS A 146 5.24 1.95 -32.71
CA LYS A 146 6.43 2.64 -32.18
C LYS A 146 6.12 3.86 -31.31
N TRP A 147 5.14 4.67 -31.71
CA TRP A 147 4.76 5.86 -30.94
C TRP A 147 4.27 5.51 -29.52
N LEU A 148 3.53 4.40 -29.38
CA LEU A 148 3.01 3.93 -28.10
C LEU A 148 4.13 3.36 -27.22
N ALA A 149 5.10 2.68 -27.84
CA ALA A 149 6.31 2.23 -27.15
C ALA A 149 7.14 3.40 -26.61
N VAL A 150 7.27 4.49 -27.38
CA VAL A 150 7.94 5.72 -26.93
C VAL A 150 7.20 6.36 -25.74
N VAL A 151 5.87 6.45 -25.81
CA VAL A 151 5.05 6.94 -24.68
C VAL A 151 5.27 6.09 -23.43
N PHE A 152 5.25 4.76 -23.57
CA PHE A 152 5.51 3.84 -22.47
C PHE A 152 6.91 4.06 -21.86
N SER A 153 7.96 4.13 -22.68
CA SER A 153 9.34 4.33 -22.22
C SER A 153 9.53 5.66 -21.49
N VAL A 154 8.89 6.75 -21.96
CA VAL A 154 8.93 8.05 -21.28
C VAL A 154 8.23 7.98 -19.93
N CYS A 155 7.06 7.36 -19.86
CA CYS A 155 6.34 7.17 -18.59
C CYS A 155 7.15 6.30 -17.61
N LEU A 156 7.75 5.22 -18.11
CA LEU A 156 8.61 4.35 -17.31
C LEU A 156 9.81 5.08 -16.74
N LEU A 157 10.50 5.94 -17.50
CA LEU A 157 11.60 6.75 -16.96
C LEU A 157 11.16 7.67 -15.82
N MET A 158 9.99 8.31 -15.97
CA MET A 158 9.43 9.15 -14.92
C MET A 158 9.05 8.31 -13.68
N MET A 159 8.48 7.11 -13.86
CA MET A 159 8.21 6.18 -12.76
C MET A 159 9.49 5.70 -12.07
N CYS A 160 10.58 5.47 -12.81
CA CYS A 160 11.86 5.07 -12.21
C CYS A 160 12.35 6.10 -11.19
N ILE A 161 12.19 7.40 -11.48
CA ILE A 161 12.51 8.48 -10.53
C ILE A 161 11.41 8.60 -9.46
N GLY A 162 10.14 8.53 -9.88
CA GLY A 162 8.97 8.86 -9.08
C GLY A 162 8.55 7.80 -8.07
N THR A 163 8.46 6.52 -8.44
CA THR A 163 8.10 5.41 -7.52
C THR A 163 9.33 4.62 -7.08
N GLY A 164 10.25 4.39 -8.02
CA GLY A 164 11.39 3.50 -7.85
C GLY A 164 12.60 4.10 -7.14
N ASN A 165 12.67 5.43 -6.95
CA ASN A 165 13.88 6.11 -6.49
C ASN A 165 13.62 7.10 -5.35
N MET A 166 13.11 8.29 -5.67
CA MET A 166 13.14 9.43 -4.74
C MET A 166 12.32 9.17 -3.46
N PRO A 167 11.11 8.61 -3.53
CA PRO A 167 10.41 8.17 -2.34
C PRO A 167 11.10 7.11 -1.49
N GLN A 168 11.84 6.19 -2.12
CA GLN A 168 12.42 5.05 -1.43
C GLN A 168 13.51 5.55 -0.47
N ILE A 169 14.41 6.40 -0.95
CA ILE A 169 15.44 7.01 -0.11
C ILE A 169 14.88 8.00 0.90
N ASN A 170 13.82 8.72 0.56
CA ASN A 170 13.17 9.62 1.51
C ASN A 170 12.64 8.84 2.72
N ASN A 171 11.93 7.73 2.48
CA ASN A 171 11.45 6.84 3.55
C ASN A 171 12.61 6.21 4.33
N ILE A 172 13.70 5.79 3.67
CA ILE A 172 14.88 5.27 4.39
C ILE A 172 15.49 6.36 5.27
N ALA A 173 15.70 7.56 4.74
CA ALA A 173 16.32 8.66 5.45
C ALA A 173 15.50 9.11 6.67
N LEU A 174 14.17 9.15 6.54
CA LEU A 174 13.24 9.38 7.64
C LEU A 174 13.41 8.32 8.73
N VAL A 175 13.27 7.04 8.39
CA VAL A 175 13.37 5.95 9.37
C VAL A 175 14.76 5.88 10.02
N MET A 176 15.84 6.13 9.29
CA MET A 176 17.19 6.18 9.86
C MET A 176 17.39 7.36 10.81
N ASN A 177 16.77 8.51 10.52
CA ASN A 177 16.78 9.66 11.41
C ASN A 177 15.97 9.37 12.67
N ASP A 178 14.75 8.87 12.53
CA ASP A 178 13.81 8.77 13.66
C ASP A 178 14.13 7.59 14.58
N THR A 179 14.72 6.51 14.05
CA THR A 179 15.04 5.29 14.83
C THR A 179 16.48 5.26 15.33
N PHE A 180 17.43 5.86 14.60
CA PHE A 180 18.86 5.75 14.89
C PHE A 180 19.56 7.10 15.05
N ASP A 181 18.83 8.22 15.02
CA ASP A 181 19.38 9.58 15.05
C ASP A 181 20.44 9.85 13.96
N ILE A 182 20.37 9.13 12.83
CA ILE A 182 21.30 9.31 11.72
C ILE A 182 20.79 10.45 10.81
N PRO A 183 21.55 11.53 10.63
CA PRO A 183 21.12 12.65 9.80
C PRO A 183 20.78 12.21 8.36
N LYS A 184 19.66 12.69 7.84
CA LYS A 184 19.13 12.35 6.51
C LYS A 184 20.16 12.45 5.38
N TRP A 185 20.95 13.53 5.38
CA TRP A 185 21.98 13.75 4.35
C TRP A 185 23.09 12.69 4.39
N LEU A 186 23.46 12.18 5.57
CA LEU A 186 24.49 11.17 5.73
C LEU A 186 24.01 9.82 5.18
N THR A 187 22.78 9.45 5.53
CA THR A 187 22.08 8.29 4.95
C THR A 187 22.04 8.38 3.43
N GLY A 188 21.68 9.56 2.90
CA GLY A 188 21.68 9.85 1.47
C GLY A 188 23.03 9.64 0.80
N VAL A 189 24.12 10.22 1.32
CA VAL A 189 25.46 10.09 0.72
C VAL A 189 25.92 8.63 0.71
N VAL A 190 25.81 7.94 1.85
CA VAL A 190 26.29 6.56 2.00
C VAL A 190 25.54 5.63 1.04
N LEU A 191 24.21 5.72 1.01
CA LEU A 191 23.40 4.86 0.14
C LEU A 191 23.55 5.23 -1.34
N ALA A 192 23.76 6.50 -1.69
CA ALA A 192 24.04 6.91 -3.07
C ALA A 192 25.36 6.32 -3.61
N VAL A 193 26.40 6.32 -2.78
CA VAL A 193 27.69 5.69 -3.13
C VAL A 193 27.53 4.17 -3.29
N LEU A 194 26.82 3.52 -2.37
CA LEU A 194 26.52 2.09 -2.48
C LEU A 194 25.71 1.79 -3.76
N LEU A 195 24.66 2.57 -4.03
CA LEU A 195 23.85 2.44 -5.23
C LEU A 195 24.70 2.56 -6.50
N TRP A 196 25.56 3.58 -6.59
CA TRP A 196 26.47 3.76 -7.73
C TRP A 196 27.36 2.53 -7.95
N MET A 197 27.96 2.00 -6.88
CA MET A 197 28.81 0.80 -6.95
C MET A 197 28.05 -0.43 -7.47
N VAL A 198 26.74 -0.55 -7.17
CA VAL A 198 25.89 -1.62 -7.67
C VAL A 198 25.56 -1.42 -9.15
N ILE A 199 24.99 -0.27 -9.51
CA ILE A 199 24.37 -0.09 -10.83
C ILE A 199 25.40 0.08 -11.94
N ILE A 200 26.61 0.60 -11.65
CA ILE A 200 27.66 0.77 -12.66
C ILE A 200 28.07 -0.56 -13.31
N GLY A 201 27.94 -1.68 -12.59
CA GLY A 201 28.24 -3.01 -13.09
C GLY A 201 27.20 -3.59 -14.05
N GLY A 202 26.10 -2.88 -14.32
CA GLY A 202 25.02 -3.34 -15.19
C GLY A 202 24.25 -4.54 -14.65
N ILE A 203 23.42 -5.15 -15.51
CA ILE A 203 22.46 -6.16 -15.10
C ILE A 203 23.08 -7.37 -14.40
N LYS A 204 24.29 -7.80 -14.81
CA LYS A 204 24.98 -8.92 -14.16
C LYS A 204 25.27 -8.64 -12.69
N ARG A 205 25.75 -7.44 -12.34
CA ARG A 205 26.03 -7.06 -10.95
C ARG A 205 24.74 -6.83 -10.17
N ILE A 206 23.77 -6.15 -10.79
CA ILE A 206 22.44 -5.91 -10.22
C ILE A 206 21.79 -7.23 -9.82
N ALA A 207 21.72 -8.19 -10.74
CA ALA A 207 21.07 -9.48 -10.49
C ALA A 207 21.84 -10.36 -9.50
N GLN A 208 23.18 -10.30 -9.49
CA GLN A 208 23.99 -10.96 -8.48
C GLN A 208 23.71 -10.44 -7.07
N ILE A 209 23.54 -9.13 -6.91
CA ILE A 209 23.23 -8.51 -5.61
C ILE A 209 21.78 -8.82 -5.22
N ALA A 210 20.81 -8.60 -6.13
CA ALA A 210 19.40 -8.89 -5.88
C ALA A 210 19.18 -10.35 -5.45
N SER A 211 19.83 -11.31 -6.11
CA SER A 211 19.71 -12.75 -5.78
C SER A 211 20.21 -13.14 -4.37
N LYS A 212 20.99 -12.28 -3.71
CA LYS A 212 21.42 -12.46 -2.31
C LYS A 212 20.60 -11.60 -1.35
N LEU A 213 20.33 -10.37 -1.74
CA LEU A 213 19.63 -9.37 -0.94
C LEU A 213 18.16 -9.73 -0.73
N VAL A 214 17.45 -10.14 -1.78
CA VAL A 214 16.00 -10.40 -1.73
C VAL A 214 15.66 -11.59 -0.83
N PRO A 215 16.31 -12.76 -0.93
CA PRO A 215 16.05 -13.85 0.01
C PRO A 215 16.37 -13.47 1.46
N PHE A 216 17.46 -12.71 1.67
CA PHE A 216 17.86 -12.26 3.01
C PHE A 216 16.84 -11.30 3.63
N MET A 217 16.43 -10.27 2.89
CA MET A 217 15.47 -9.28 3.39
C MET A 217 14.10 -9.92 3.64
N ALA A 218 13.64 -10.79 2.73
CA ALA A 218 12.39 -11.53 2.90
C ALA A 218 12.44 -12.43 4.14
N PHE A 219 13.53 -13.20 4.32
CA PHE A 219 13.73 -14.02 5.51
C PHE A 219 13.72 -13.20 6.80
N TRP A 220 14.47 -12.09 6.83
CA TRP A 220 14.53 -11.18 7.98
C TRP A 220 13.14 -10.65 8.36
N TYR A 221 12.39 -10.18 7.38
CA TYR A 221 11.05 -9.64 7.59
C TYR A 221 10.06 -10.71 8.05
N ILE A 222 10.06 -11.88 7.40
CA ILE A 222 9.21 -13.03 7.76
C ILE A 222 9.49 -13.45 9.20
N LEU A 223 10.76 -13.55 9.61
CA LEU A 223 11.12 -13.91 10.98
C LEU A 223 10.56 -12.92 12.00
N GLY A 224 10.71 -11.63 11.75
CA GLY A 224 10.16 -10.57 12.60
C GLY A 224 8.64 -10.60 12.66
N ALA A 225 7.97 -10.75 11.52
CA ALA A 225 6.52 -10.84 11.44
C ALA A 225 5.97 -12.07 12.18
N LEU A 226 6.63 -13.22 12.06
CA LEU A 226 6.27 -14.41 12.82
C LEU A 226 6.40 -14.19 14.33
N ALA A 227 7.40 -13.44 14.79
CA ALA A 227 7.55 -13.14 16.22
C ALA A 227 6.38 -12.31 16.77
N VAL A 228 5.80 -11.40 15.99
CA VAL A 228 4.57 -10.69 16.37
C VAL A 228 3.37 -11.63 16.34
N ILE A 229 3.19 -12.36 15.24
CA ILE A 229 2.02 -13.23 15.02
C ILE A 229 1.96 -14.32 16.09
N ILE A 230 3.08 -14.97 16.41
CA ILE A 230 3.16 -15.99 17.46
C ILE A 230 2.98 -15.36 18.84
N GLY A 231 3.55 -14.17 19.09
CA GLY A 231 3.32 -13.44 20.34
C GLY A 231 1.86 -13.07 20.58
N ASN A 232 1.07 -12.93 19.52
CA ASN A 232 -0.36 -12.59 19.55
C ASN A 232 -1.22 -13.72 18.94
N TYR A 233 -0.87 -14.98 19.20
CA TYR A 233 -1.48 -16.14 18.54
C TYR A 233 -3.01 -16.21 18.72
N GLU A 234 -3.53 -15.73 19.85
CA GLU A 234 -4.96 -15.68 20.18
C GLU A 234 -5.74 -14.81 19.17
N ASN A 235 -5.09 -13.79 18.60
CA ASN A 235 -5.68 -12.86 17.66
C ASN A 235 -5.57 -13.31 16.20
N ILE A 236 -4.92 -14.45 15.89
CA ILE A 236 -4.80 -14.95 14.51
C ILE A 236 -6.18 -15.26 13.93
N ILE A 237 -6.98 -16.07 14.63
CA ILE A 237 -8.31 -16.47 14.16
C ILE A 237 -9.26 -15.25 14.10
N PRO A 238 -9.34 -14.39 15.14
CA PRO A 238 -10.07 -13.12 15.06
C PRO A 238 -9.65 -12.25 13.87
N SER A 239 -8.36 -12.10 13.61
CA SER A 239 -7.84 -11.31 12.47
C SER A 239 -8.31 -11.87 11.13
N LEU A 240 -8.22 -13.19 10.95
CA LEU A 240 -8.74 -13.85 9.75
C LEU A 240 -10.25 -13.64 9.62
N LYS A 241 -11.02 -13.77 10.71
CA LYS A 241 -12.46 -13.48 10.69
C LYS A 241 -12.75 -12.04 10.26
N LEU A 242 -12.02 -11.05 10.77
CA LEU A 242 -12.18 -9.65 10.37
C LEU A 242 -11.96 -9.44 8.87
N ILE A 243 -10.96 -10.12 8.29
CA ILE A 243 -10.69 -10.05 6.85
C ILE A 243 -11.89 -10.57 6.05
N PHE A 244 -12.53 -11.68 6.47
CA PHE A 244 -13.61 -12.32 5.71
C PHE A 244 -15.01 -11.74 5.96
N VAL A 245 -15.32 -11.33 7.19
CA VAL A 245 -16.65 -10.79 7.56
C VAL A 245 -16.93 -9.48 6.83
N HIS A 246 -15.94 -8.60 6.76
CA HIS A 246 -16.08 -7.28 6.14
C HIS A 246 -15.88 -7.28 4.61
N ILE A 247 -15.83 -8.46 3.96
CA ILE A 247 -15.76 -8.53 2.48
C ILE A 247 -17.05 -7.97 1.87
N PHE A 248 -18.20 -8.34 2.42
CA PHE A 248 -19.53 -8.00 1.90
C PHE A 248 -20.36 -7.15 2.86
N SER A 249 -19.77 -6.78 4.01
CA SER A 249 -20.40 -5.90 4.99
C SER A 249 -19.48 -4.71 5.29
N PRO A 250 -20.02 -3.51 5.53
CA PRO A 250 -19.20 -2.38 5.98
C PRO A 250 -18.45 -2.71 7.28
N ALA A 251 -17.23 -2.20 7.40
CA ALA A 251 -16.51 -2.20 8.67
C ALA A 251 -17.03 -1.04 9.53
N ALA A 252 -17.50 -1.35 10.73
CA ALA A 252 -17.94 -0.35 11.69
C ALA A 252 -16.76 0.50 12.20
N ALA A 253 -17.05 1.71 12.65
CA ALA A 253 -16.07 2.53 13.37
C ALA A 253 -15.75 1.85 14.71
N VAL A 254 -14.46 1.68 15.02
CA VAL A 254 -13.98 1.05 16.25
C VAL A 254 -12.74 1.77 16.73
N GLY A 255 -12.73 2.19 18.00
CA GLY A 255 -11.63 2.96 18.57
C GLY A 255 -11.38 4.25 17.77
N GLY A 256 -10.13 4.45 17.33
CA GLY A 256 -9.75 5.59 16.49
C GLY A 256 -10.11 5.48 15.00
N PHE A 257 -10.58 4.32 14.52
CA PHE A 257 -10.87 4.04 13.11
C PHE A 257 -12.33 4.40 12.76
N LEU A 258 -12.52 5.18 11.69
CA LEU A 258 -13.83 5.74 11.28
C LEU A 258 -14.76 4.76 10.53
N GLY A 259 -14.31 3.52 10.31
CA GLY A 259 -15.04 2.56 9.49
C GLY A 259 -14.71 2.67 8.00
N ALA A 260 -15.09 1.65 7.25
CA ALA A 260 -14.92 1.60 5.79
C ALA A 260 -16.12 0.92 5.14
N SER A 261 -16.58 1.47 4.01
CA SER A 261 -17.57 0.80 3.18
C SER A 261 -16.94 -0.36 2.40
N VAL A 262 -17.77 -1.27 1.91
CA VAL A 262 -17.32 -2.38 1.05
C VAL A 262 -16.62 -1.85 -0.21
N SER A 263 -17.15 -0.79 -0.82
CA SER A 263 -16.57 -0.19 -2.03
C SER A 263 -15.19 0.43 -1.78
N VAL A 264 -14.98 1.03 -0.61
CA VAL A 264 -13.68 1.57 -0.19
C VAL A 264 -12.71 0.43 0.10
N ALA A 265 -13.12 -0.60 0.85
CA ALA A 265 -12.29 -1.77 1.12
C ALA A 265 -11.80 -2.44 -0.17
N LEU A 266 -12.71 -2.60 -1.14
CA LEU A 266 -12.39 -3.09 -2.48
C LEU A 266 -11.42 -2.15 -3.19
N THR A 267 -11.75 -0.88 -3.36
CA THR A 267 -10.94 0.05 -4.16
C THR A 267 -9.53 0.21 -3.57
N ARG A 268 -9.41 0.36 -2.25
CA ARG A 268 -8.12 0.51 -1.57
C ARG A 268 -7.32 -0.79 -1.56
N GLY A 269 -7.97 -1.94 -1.34
CA GLY A 269 -7.33 -3.25 -1.42
C GLY A 269 -6.84 -3.59 -2.84
N VAL A 270 -7.65 -3.31 -3.86
CA VAL A 270 -7.28 -3.52 -5.27
C VAL A 270 -6.15 -2.59 -5.67
N ASN A 271 -6.28 -1.28 -5.44
CA ASN A 271 -5.22 -0.32 -5.77
C ASN A 271 -3.92 -0.72 -5.09
N ARG A 272 -3.96 -1.05 -3.79
CA ARG A 272 -2.75 -1.46 -3.08
C ARG A 272 -2.17 -2.77 -3.59
N GLY A 273 -3.00 -3.77 -3.86
CA GLY A 273 -2.56 -5.04 -4.43
C GLY A 273 -1.83 -4.84 -5.77
N LEU A 274 -2.38 -3.99 -6.64
CA LEU A 274 -1.79 -3.66 -7.94
C LEU A 274 -0.46 -2.92 -7.81
N TYR A 275 -0.37 -1.93 -6.92
CA TYR A 275 0.89 -1.21 -6.66
C TYR A 275 1.92 -2.04 -5.88
N SER A 276 1.52 -3.16 -5.28
CA SER A 276 2.44 -4.06 -4.57
C SER A 276 3.12 -5.02 -5.53
N ASN A 277 2.33 -5.80 -6.28
CA ASN A 277 2.88 -6.81 -7.18
C ASN A 277 3.17 -6.29 -8.60
N GLU A 278 2.76 -5.06 -8.93
CA GLU A 278 2.99 -4.40 -10.22
C GLU A 278 2.49 -5.21 -11.42
N ALA A 279 1.48 -6.06 -11.25
CA ALA A 279 0.89 -6.82 -12.35
C ALA A 279 0.18 -5.87 -13.32
N GLY A 280 0.53 -5.93 -14.60
CA GLY A 280 -0.03 -5.06 -15.63
C GLY A 280 0.66 -3.70 -15.78
N GLN A 281 1.59 -3.32 -14.89
CA GLN A 281 2.36 -2.07 -15.04
C GLN A 281 3.49 -2.19 -16.08
N GLY A 282 3.97 -3.41 -16.34
CA GLY A 282 4.99 -3.67 -17.36
C GLY A 282 6.44 -3.41 -16.95
N SER A 283 6.73 -3.21 -15.65
CA SER A 283 8.09 -3.05 -15.10
C SER A 283 8.84 -4.39 -14.98
N ALA A 284 8.31 -5.33 -14.21
CA ALA A 284 8.85 -6.67 -13.97
C ALA A 284 9.30 -7.45 -15.23
N PRO A 285 8.55 -7.47 -16.37
CA PRO A 285 9.01 -8.14 -17.59
C PRO A 285 10.37 -7.68 -18.12
N ILE A 286 10.82 -6.48 -17.75
CA ILE A 286 12.13 -5.96 -18.17
C ILE A 286 13.27 -6.77 -17.54
N ALA A 287 13.17 -7.11 -16.25
CA ALA A 287 14.15 -7.98 -15.59
C ALA A 287 14.07 -9.42 -16.13
N HIS A 288 12.86 -9.93 -16.36
CA HIS A 288 12.68 -11.30 -16.85
C HIS A 288 13.18 -11.51 -18.28
N ALA A 289 13.17 -10.46 -19.12
CA ALA A 289 13.69 -10.55 -20.48
C ALA A 289 15.16 -11.00 -20.56
N THR A 290 15.97 -10.75 -19.52
CA THR A 290 17.39 -11.14 -19.51
C THR A 290 17.63 -12.61 -19.14
N SER A 291 16.59 -13.34 -18.73
CA SER A 291 16.71 -14.71 -18.24
C SER A 291 17.13 -15.70 -19.32
N LYS A 292 17.96 -16.68 -18.93
CA LYS A 292 18.37 -17.83 -19.74
C LYS A 292 17.26 -18.86 -19.81
N THR A 293 16.40 -18.71 -20.83
CA THR A 293 15.25 -19.58 -21.04
C THR A 293 15.04 -19.79 -22.54
N GLU A 294 14.77 -21.03 -22.98
CA GLU A 294 14.60 -21.35 -24.40
C GLU A 294 13.21 -20.94 -24.89
N ASN A 295 12.18 -21.31 -24.13
CA ASN A 295 10.79 -20.99 -24.47
C ASN A 295 10.33 -19.77 -23.68
N PRO A 296 9.80 -18.71 -24.33
CA PRO A 296 9.35 -17.51 -23.63
C PRO A 296 8.36 -17.77 -22.49
N ILE A 297 7.51 -18.77 -22.66
CA ILE A 297 6.49 -19.16 -21.68
C ILE A 297 7.07 -19.71 -20.38
N GLU A 298 8.23 -20.36 -20.42
CA GLU A 298 8.87 -20.90 -19.22
C GLU A 298 9.24 -19.78 -18.25
N GLU A 299 9.72 -18.66 -18.78
CA GLU A 299 9.99 -17.48 -17.95
C GLU A 299 8.69 -16.83 -17.47
N GLY A 300 7.64 -16.84 -18.31
CA GLY A 300 6.28 -16.48 -17.89
C GLY A 300 5.81 -17.30 -16.68
N MET A 301 6.09 -18.60 -16.66
CA MET A 301 5.72 -19.47 -15.53
C MET A 301 6.50 -19.15 -14.26
N VAL A 302 7.75 -18.70 -14.37
CA VAL A 302 8.53 -18.22 -13.23
C VAL A 302 7.92 -16.95 -12.64
N SER A 303 7.46 -16.03 -13.49
CA SER A 303 6.87 -14.75 -13.04
C SER A 303 5.56 -14.88 -12.25
N ILE A 304 4.86 -16.03 -12.35
CA ILE A 304 3.69 -16.35 -11.50
C ILE A 304 4.08 -16.31 -10.01
N LEU A 305 5.34 -16.62 -9.69
CA LEU A 305 5.83 -16.63 -8.32
C LEU A 305 5.97 -15.23 -7.74
N GLU A 306 6.06 -14.16 -8.55
CA GLU A 306 6.25 -12.80 -8.02
C GLU A 306 5.04 -12.34 -7.20
N PRO A 307 3.80 -12.28 -7.73
CA PRO A 307 2.66 -11.81 -6.94
C PRO A 307 2.34 -12.74 -5.78
N PHE A 308 2.73 -14.02 -5.88
CA PHE A 308 2.59 -14.98 -4.78
C PHE A 308 3.51 -14.63 -3.62
N ILE A 309 4.81 -14.48 -3.88
CA ILE A 309 5.78 -14.14 -2.82
C ILE A 309 5.50 -12.73 -2.27
N ASP A 310 5.26 -11.76 -3.15
CA ASP A 310 5.00 -10.37 -2.78
C ASP A 310 3.73 -10.23 -1.93
N THR A 311 2.59 -10.58 -2.51
CA THR A 311 1.30 -10.21 -1.92
C THR A 311 0.73 -11.33 -1.05
N ILE A 312 0.76 -12.58 -1.54
CA ILE A 312 0.17 -13.72 -0.81
C ILE A 312 1.03 -14.09 0.41
N VAL A 313 2.35 -13.92 0.36
CA VAL A 313 3.23 -14.18 1.51
C VAL A 313 3.54 -12.89 2.27
N ILE A 314 4.33 -11.97 1.71
CA ILE A 314 4.87 -10.83 2.47
C ILE A 314 3.77 -9.84 2.91
N CYS A 315 2.87 -9.43 2.01
CA CYS A 315 1.78 -8.52 2.39
C CYS A 315 0.77 -9.17 3.36
N SER A 316 0.44 -10.45 3.18
CA SER A 316 -0.42 -11.18 4.13
C SER A 316 0.18 -11.21 5.53
N MET A 317 1.49 -11.44 5.65
CA MET A 317 2.18 -11.41 6.93
C MET A 317 2.13 -10.02 7.55
N THR A 318 2.36 -8.96 6.76
CA THR A 318 2.23 -7.58 7.22
C THR A 318 0.83 -7.28 7.72
N GLY A 319 -0.19 -7.68 6.97
CA GLY A 319 -1.59 -7.47 7.35
C GLY A 319 -1.95 -8.24 8.62
N LEU A 320 -1.50 -9.49 8.76
CA LEU A 320 -1.71 -10.28 9.97
C LEU A 320 -0.96 -9.71 11.17
N VAL A 321 0.26 -9.19 11.00
CA VAL A 321 0.99 -8.49 12.07
C VAL A 321 0.18 -7.31 12.61
N ILE A 322 -0.36 -6.48 11.72
CA ILE A 322 -1.12 -5.28 12.08
C ILE A 322 -2.45 -5.65 12.76
N LEU A 323 -3.17 -6.63 12.22
CA LEU A 323 -4.45 -7.05 12.79
C LEU A 323 -4.28 -7.80 14.11
N ALA A 324 -3.32 -8.73 14.20
CA ALA A 324 -3.13 -9.56 15.39
C ALA A 324 -2.56 -8.77 16.57
N SER A 325 -1.76 -7.73 16.31
CA SER A 325 -1.22 -6.84 17.35
C SER A 325 -2.23 -5.84 17.91
N GLY A 326 -3.39 -5.65 17.24
CA GLY A 326 -4.44 -4.74 17.67
C GLY A 326 -4.19 -3.26 17.41
N VAL A 327 -2.97 -2.85 17.04
CA VAL A 327 -2.58 -1.43 16.96
C VAL A 327 -3.38 -0.58 15.95
N TRP A 328 -4.06 -1.21 14.99
CA TRP A 328 -4.79 -0.51 13.93
C TRP A 328 -6.04 0.24 14.39
N ASN A 329 -6.52 -0.01 15.61
CA ASN A 329 -7.63 0.70 16.23
C ASN A 329 -7.24 1.51 17.49
N GLU A 330 -5.96 1.46 17.89
CA GLU A 330 -5.39 2.17 19.04
C GLU A 330 -4.82 3.53 18.62
N LYS A 331 -5.03 4.57 19.44
CA LYS A 331 -4.38 5.89 19.25
C LYS A 331 -3.04 5.93 19.98
N PHE A 332 -2.05 6.54 19.34
CA PHE A 332 -0.70 6.68 19.86
C PHE A 332 -0.27 8.14 19.82
N GLU A 333 0.58 8.51 20.78
CA GLU A 333 1.24 9.81 20.78
C GLU A 333 2.12 9.93 19.53
N ASN A 334 1.92 10.99 18.74
CA ASN A 334 2.75 11.31 17.59
C ASN A 334 2.74 12.82 17.28
N GLU A 335 3.78 13.25 16.57
CA GLU A 335 3.82 14.57 15.93
C GLU A 335 2.88 14.59 14.72
N PHE A 336 2.08 15.65 14.60
CA PHE A 336 1.09 15.79 13.54
C PHE A 336 1.67 16.50 12.33
N GLU A 337 1.61 15.84 11.18
CA GLU A 337 1.93 16.50 9.91
C GLU A 337 0.84 17.51 9.55
N ALA A 338 1.23 18.76 9.29
CA ALA A 338 0.27 19.82 8.91
C ALA A 338 -0.61 19.45 7.72
N SER A 339 -0.08 18.67 6.76
CA SER A 339 -0.85 18.22 5.60
C SER A 339 -1.95 17.20 5.93
N ALA A 340 -1.80 16.48 7.04
CA ALA A 340 -2.71 15.45 7.54
C ALA A 340 -3.62 15.92 8.68
N MET A 341 -3.53 17.20 9.05
CA MET A 341 -4.41 17.86 10.01
C MET A 341 -5.62 18.48 9.31
N ASP A 342 -6.81 18.27 9.88
CA ASP A 342 -8.06 18.89 9.44
C ASP A 342 -8.84 19.36 10.66
N TYR A 343 -9.16 20.66 10.71
CA TYR A 343 -10.00 21.24 11.74
C TYR A 343 -11.45 21.22 11.25
N LEU A 344 -12.31 20.55 12.02
CA LEU A 344 -13.71 20.36 11.64
C LEU A 344 -14.62 21.05 12.65
N ASN A 345 -15.71 21.61 12.15
CA ASN A 345 -16.82 22.02 13.01
C ASN A 345 -17.37 20.78 13.70
N VAL A 346 -17.58 20.87 15.00
CA VAL A 346 -18.33 19.86 15.75
C VAL A 346 -19.81 20.23 15.63
N PRO A 347 -20.65 19.42 14.97
CA PRO A 347 -22.09 19.65 14.98
C PRO A 347 -22.58 19.68 16.43
N SER A 348 -23.47 20.61 16.77
CA SER A 348 -24.05 20.73 18.12
C SER A 348 -24.81 19.47 18.60
N SER A 349 -24.96 18.44 17.75
CA SER A 349 -25.53 17.12 18.02
C SER A 349 -24.49 16.02 18.32
N MET A 350 -23.18 16.28 18.15
CA MET A 350 -22.14 15.25 18.17
C MET A 350 -21.84 14.78 19.60
N THR A 351 -22.65 13.83 20.08
CA THR A 351 -22.35 13.05 21.28
C THR A 351 -21.74 11.73 20.81
N LEU A 352 -20.42 11.61 20.88
CA LEU A 352 -19.74 10.33 20.70
C LEU A 352 -20.05 9.44 21.91
N THR A 353 -21.08 8.61 21.80
CA THR A 353 -21.30 7.50 22.73
C THR A 353 -20.24 6.43 22.44
N LEU A 354 -19.17 6.42 23.22
CA LEU A 354 -18.27 5.28 23.33
C LEU A 354 -18.89 4.29 24.32
N GLU A 355 -19.49 3.21 23.83
CA GLU A 355 -20.04 2.16 24.69
C GLU A 355 -18.97 1.12 25.05
N ASN A 356 -18.60 1.09 26.33
CA ASN A 356 -18.16 -0.06 27.13
C ASN A 356 -18.05 0.40 28.60
N VAL A 357 -19.19 0.70 29.22
CA VAL A 357 -19.28 0.92 30.66
C VAL A 357 -19.94 -0.31 31.27
N GLU A 358 -19.16 -1.19 31.89
CA GLU A 358 -19.69 -2.27 32.72
C GLU A 358 -20.06 -1.74 34.11
N GLY A 359 -21.29 -2.03 34.56
CA GLY A 359 -21.75 -1.79 35.92
C GLY A 359 -23.24 -2.09 36.11
N THR A 360 -23.61 -2.64 37.27
CA THR A 360 -25.00 -2.94 37.64
C THR A 360 -25.51 -1.84 38.58
N TYR A 361 -26.59 -1.13 38.21
CA TYR A 361 -27.19 -0.07 39.04
C TYR A 361 -28.65 -0.38 39.35
N ALA A 362 -29.05 -0.19 40.61
CA ALA A 362 -30.43 -0.40 41.06
C ALA A 362 -31.30 0.83 40.74
N ALA A 363 -32.59 0.59 40.42
CA ALA A 363 -33.53 1.56 39.84
C ALA A 363 -33.92 2.77 40.73
N THR A 364 -33.25 2.99 41.87
CA THR A 364 -33.57 4.08 42.81
C THR A 364 -32.35 4.77 43.41
N GLU A 365 -31.12 4.46 43.00
CA GLU A 365 -29.96 5.20 43.50
C GLU A 365 -29.65 6.44 42.65
N THR A 366 -29.62 7.60 43.31
CA THR A 366 -29.03 8.81 42.74
C THR A 366 -27.53 8.75 43.02
N VAL A 367 -26.73 8.46 42.00
CA VAL A 367 -25.27 8.44 42.13
C VAL A 367 -24.76 9.87 41.94
N THR A 368 -24.44 10.55 43.04
CA THR A 368 -23.66 11.79 43.04
C THR A 368 -22.26 11.51 43.54
N GLY A 369 -21.26 11.62 42.65
CA GLY A 369 -19.85 11.59 43.00
C GLY A 369 -19.10 12.66 42.20
N SER A 370 -18.13 13.30 42.85
CA SER A 370 -17.16 14.20 42.20
C SER A 370 -15.82 13.48 42.03
N THR A 371 -15.32 13.37 40.79
CA THR A 371 -13.88 13.41 40.44
C THR A 371 -13.73 13.37 38.90
N SER A 372 -12.56 13.80 38.43
CA SER A 372 -12.09 13.84 37.04
C SER A 372 -12.45 12.63 36.17
N GLY A 373 -13.07 12.89 35.00
CA GLY A 373 -13.29 11.89 33.95
C GLY A 373 -14.77 11.59 33.70
N ALA A 374 -15.22 11.95 32.49
CA ALA A 374 -16.54 11.72 31.87
C ALA A 374 -17.74 12.57 32.34
N THR A 375 -18.38 13.27 31.39
CA THR A 375 -19.81 13.62 31.44
C THR A 375 -20.42 13.60 30.03
N GLY A 376 -21.52 12.85 29.88
CA GLY A 376 -22.48 12.91 28.77
C GLY A 376 -23.80 13.56 29.21
N THR A 377 -24.78 13.65 28.30
CA THR A 377 -26.16 14.10 28.59
C THR A 377 -27.17 13.08 28.10
N LEU A 378 -28.13 12.68 28.95
CA LEU A 378 -29.31 11.88 28.59
C LEU A 378 -30.53 12.80 28.57
N THR A 379 -31.33 12.70 27.50
CA THR A 379 -32.66 13.34 27.45
C THR A 379 -33.70 12.30 27.07
N SER A 380 -34.61 11.96 27.98
CA SER A 380 -35.99 11.64 27.64
C SER A 380 -36.90 11.85 28.84
N ILE A 381 -37.88 12.75 28.66
CA ILE A 381 -39.06 12.90 29.51
C ILE A 381 -40.25 12.47 28.65
N ASN A 382 -40.78 11.28 28.91
CA ASN A 382 -42.19 10.90 28.90
C ASN A 382 -42.30 9.39 28.78
N GLY A 383 -42.80 8.75 29.84
CA GLY A 383 -42.71 7.32 30.08
C GLY A 383 -43.08 6.45 28.88
N THR A 384 -42.14 5.60 28.48
CA THR A 384 -42.42 4.28 27.92
C THR A 384 -41.12 3.48 28.02
N THR A 385 -41.04 2.57 28.97
CA THR A 385 -40.13 1.42 28.86
C THR A 385 -40.96 0.31 28.24
N LEU A 386 -40.66 -0.06 27.00
CA LEU A 386 -41.19 -1.26 26.36
C LEU A 386 -40.08 -1.92 25.56
N VAL A 387 -39.79 -3.17 25.91
CA VAL A 387 -39.10 -4.11 25.01
C VAL A 387 -40.05 -5.29 24.84
N ILE A 388 -40.46 -5.56 23.61
CA ILE A 388 -41.06 -6.84 23.20
C ILE A 388 -40.49 -7.20 21.82
N ALA A 389 -40.03 -8.44 21.68
CA ALA A 389 -39.63 -9.07 20.44
C ALA A 389 -40.63 -10.20 20.07
N ASP A 390 -41.12 -10.23 18.82
CA ASP A 390 -41.49 -11.45 18.10
C ASP A 390 -41.14 -11.28 16.60
N PRO A 391 -40.51 -12.28 15.94
CA PRO A 391 -39.98 -12.19 14.57
C PRO A 391 -40.99 -12.40 13.43
N THR A 392 -42.30 -12.53 13.67
CA THR A 392 -43.27 -12.93 12.62
C THR A 392 -44.44 -11.98 12.35
N GLY A 393 -44.58 -10.90 13.11
CA GLY A 393 -45.38 -9.73 12.76
C GLY A 393 -46.88 -9.96 12.52
N TYR A 394 -47.68 -10.08 13.58
CA TYR A 394 -49.03 -9.52 13.78
C TYR A 394 -49.47 -9.76 15.23
N PHE A 395 -49.99 -8.74 15.95
CA PHE A 395 -50.67 -8.90 17.25
C PHE A 395 -52.03 -8.17 17.24
N TYR A 396 -53.05 -8.80 17.83
CA TYR A 396 -54.38 -8.22 18.05
C TYR A 396 -54.46 -7.52 19.42
N PRO A 397 -55.37 -6.56 19.63
CA PRO A 397 -55.47 -5.89 20.93
C PRO A 397 -55.94 -6.84 22.05
N ASN A 398 -55.19 -6.86 23.17
CA ASN A 398 -55.48 -7.48 24.50
C ASN A 398 -54.85 -8.86 24.85
N GLU A 399 -53.66 -9.20 24.36
CA GLU A 399 -52.94 -10.41 24.81
C GLU A 399 -51.80 -10.06 25.79
N GLU A 400 -51.74 -10.71 26.96
CA GLU A 400 -50.61 -10.62 27.91
C GLU A 400 -49.58 -11.72 27.60
N LEU A 401 -48.32 -11.36 27.35
CA LEU A 401 -47.23 -12.31 27.09
C LEU A 401 -46.17 -12.26 28.21
N THR A 402 -45.78 -13.45 28.67
CA THR A 402 -44.78 -13.68 29.73
C THR A 402 -43.59 -14.52 29.20
N GLY A 403 -42.37 -14.04 29.46
CA GLY A 403 -41.13 -14.81 29.67
C GLY A 403 -40.42 -15.50 28.49
N GLY A 404 -39.10 -15.26 28.36
CA GLY A 404 -38.17 -16.16 27.62
C GLY A 404 -36.86 -15.50 27.18
N THR A 405 -35.73 -15.99 27.69
CA THR A 405 -34.36 -15.55 27.36
C THR A 405 -33.90 -16.05 25.98
N SER A 406 -33.23 -15.20 25.17
CA SER A 406 -32.15 -15.62 24.26
C SER A 406 -31.30 -14.43 23.78
N GLU A 407 -30.06 -14.76 23.44
CA GLU A 407 -28.90 -13.92 23.12
C GLU A 407 -29.17 -12.77 22.13
N ALA A 408 -28.70 -11.56 22.49
CA ALA A 408 -28.75 -10.39 21.62
C ALA A 408 -27.40 -10.18 20.94
N THR A 409 -27.31 -10.58 19.67
CA THR A 409 -26.31 -10.08 18.73
C THR A 409 -26.80 -8.73 18.20
N SER A 410 -26.34 -7.61 18.77
CA SER A 410 -26.68 -6.28 18.23
C SER A 410 -25.70 -5.88 17.13
N THR A 411 -26.23 -5.59 15.95
CA THR A 411 -25.53 -4.86 14.90
C THR A 411 -25.96 -3.40 15.02
N ALA A 412 -25.14 -2.57 15.68
CA ALA A 412 -25.41 -1.14 15.80
C ALA A 412 -25.21 -0.44 14.45
N SER A 413 -26.22 0.30 13.99
CA SER A 413 -26.07 1.24 12.88
C SER A 413 -25.20 2.41 13.35
N PRO A 414 -24.22 2.90 12.56
CA PRO A 414 -23.46 4.09 12.91
C PRO A 414 -24.41 5.28 13.12
N THR A 415 -24.12 6.16 14.08
CA THR A 415 -24.82 7.44 14.25
C THR A 415 -24.73 8.25 12.94
N GLU A 416 -25.75 9.05 12.63
CA GLU A 416 -25.82 9.89 11.43
C GLU A 416 -24.56 10.77 11.27
N ASP A 417 -23.98 11.21 12.39
CA ASP A 417 -22.72 11.95 12.45
C ASP A 417 -21.50 11.13 11.97
N LEU A 418 -21.40 9.84 12.30
CA LEU A 418 -20.32 8.96 11.82
C LEU A 418 -20.44 8.68 10.32
N VAL A 419 -21.67 8.58 9.82
CA VAL A 419 -21.93 8.48 8.37
C VAL A 419 -21.51 9.76 7.67
N THR A 420 -21.84 10.92 8.24
CA THR A 420 -21.45 12.25 7.75
C THR A 420 -19.93 12.40 7.66
N LEU A 421 -19.21 12.09 8.75
CA LEU A 421 -17.73 12.11 8.80
C LEU A 421 -17.10 11.13 7.81
N ARG A 422 -17.65 9.92 7.71
CA ARG A 422 -17.21 8.93 6.73
C ARG A 422 -17.41 9.45 5.30
N ASN A 423 -18.56 10.05 5.01
CA ASN A 423 -18.89 10.58 3.69
C ASN A 423 -18.04 11.81 3.34
N TYR A 424 -17.71 12.67 4.31
CA TYR A 424 -16.73 13.76 4.13
C TYR A 424 -15.39 13.21 3.61
N TYR A 425 -14.85 12.15 4.21
CA TYR A 425 -13.55 11.59 3.81
C TYR A 425 -13.56 10.75 2.53
N TYR A 426 -14.64 10.02 2.23
CA TYR A 426 -14.68 9.11 1.10
C TYR A 426 -15.43 9.66 -0.12
N GLU A 427 -16.42 10.53 0.09
CA GLU A 427 -17.28 11.07 -0.95
C GLU A 427 -17.12 12.59 -1.12
N ARG A 428 -16.34 13.26 -0.26
CA ARG A 428 -16.10 14.73 -0.29
C ARG A 428 -17.39 15.56 -0.19
N ASN A 429 -18.45 14.99 0.38
CA ASN A 429 -19.81 15.46 0.07
C ASN A 429 -20.45 16.41 1.09
N GLU A 430 -19.72 16.92 2.09
CA GLU A 430 -20.27 17.89 3.06
C GLU A 430 -19.18 18.86 3.57
N ASN A 431 -19.45 20.17 3.58
CA ASN A 431 -18.53 21.20 4.10
C ASN A 431 -18.62 21.29 5.63
N ILE A 432 -18.08 20.29 6.33
CA ILE A 432 -17.91 20.32 7.80
C ILE A 432 -16.61 21.00 8.24
N GLU A 433 -15.76 21.39 7.28
CA GLU A 433 -14.49 22.07 7.49
C GLU A 433 -14.66 23.39 8.23
N PHE A 434 -13.83 23.61 9.26
CA PHE A 434 -13.81 24.86 9.99
C PHE A 434 -13.10 25.95 9.17
N THR A 435 -13.65 27.16 9.18
CA THR A 435 -12.99 28.36 8.66
C THR A 435 -13.15 29.47 9.68
N GLY A 436 -12.04 30.05 10.13
CA GLY A 436 -12.01 31.10 11.14
C GLY A 436 -10.71 31.11 11.95
N GLU A 437 -10.75 31.85 13.05
CA GLU A 437 -9.63 31.97 13.99
C GLU A 437 -9.82 31.01 15.17
N LEU A 438 -8.75 30.30 15.52
CA LEU A 438 -8.68 29.42 16.69
C LEU A 438 -7.67 29.96 17.69
N THR A 439 -8.05 30.00 18.96
CA THR A 439 -7.19 30.47 20.04
C THR A 439 -6.53 29.30 20.75
N ILE A 440 -5.20 29.32 20.79
CA ILE A 440 -4.37 28.40 21.56
C ILE A 440 -3.87 29.13 22.80
N THR A 441 -4.06 28.54 23.98
CA THR A 441 -3.57 29.10 25.25
C THR A 441 -2.79 28.03 25.99
N GLU A 442 -1.55 28.33 26.38
CA GLU A 442 -0.62 27.42 27.07
C GLU A 442 -0.52 26.05 26.37
N GLY A 443 -0.46 26.09 25.03
CA GLY A 443 -0.32 24.93 24.17
C GLY A 443 -1.59 24.09 24.02
N VAL A 444 -2.77 24.59 24.42
CA VAL A 444 -4.05 23.88 24.30
C VAL A 444 -5.03 24.68 23.45
N LEU A 445 -5.74 24.00 22.54
CA LEU A 445 -6.83 24.59 21.76
C LEU A 445 -8.01 24.93 22.67
N THR A 446 -8.32 26.22 22.79
CA THR A 446 -9.38 26.73 23.69
C THR A 446 -10.67 27.13 22.97
N SER A 447 -10.64 27.26 21.64
CA SER A 447 -11.84 27.54 20.85
C SER A 447 -12.83 26.36 20.91
N SER A 448 -14.08 26.66 21.25
CA SER A 448 -15.18 25.68 21.33
C SER A 448 -15.82 25.40 19.97
N GLY A 449 -16.43 24.22 19.81
CA GLY A 449 -17.17 23.86 18.59
C GLY A 449 -16.27 23.41 17.43
N VAL A 450 -14.99 23.18 17.69
CA VAL A 450 -13.99 22.74 16.72
C VAL A 450 -13.24 21.54 17.28
N THR A 451 -13.00 20.56 16.43
CA THR A 451 -12.18 19.39 16.75
C THR A 451 -11.04 19.28 15.75
N LEU A 452 -9.90 18.77 16.22
CA LEU A 452 -8.77 18.48 15.37
C LEU A 452 -8.82 17.00 14.98
N MET A 453 -8.69 16.75 13.69
CA MET A 453 -8.40 15.43 13.18
C MET A 453 -6.96 15.37 12.68
N HIS A 454 -6.29 14.27 12.98
CA HIS A 454 -5.00 13.93 12.41
C HIS A 454 -5.06 12.51 11.86
N ASN A 455 -4.60 12.32 10.61
CA ASN A 455 -4.67 11.03 9.92
C ASN A 455 -6.05 10.39 10.06
N ARG A 456 -7.11 11.09 9.64
CA ARG A 456 -8.51 10.62 9.68
C ARG A 456 -8.94 10.03 11.03
N SER A 457 -8.32 10.45 12.11
CA SER A 457 -8.70 10.09 13.48
C SER A 457 -8.86 11.36 14.30
N PHE A 458 -9.81 11.37 15.22
CA PHE A 458 -9.92 12.46 16.18
C PHE A 458 -8.64 12.52 17.00
N ALA A 459 -7.98 13.66 16.95
CA ALA A 459 -6.83 13.91 17.77
C ALA A 459 -7.27 14.12 19.22
N GLU A 460 -6.58 13.48 20.15
CA GLU A 460 -6.80 13.61 21.59
C GLU A 460 -5.55 14.18 22.25
N GLU A 461 -5.72 14.84 23.39
CA GLU A 461 -4.60 15.34 24.21
C GLU A 461 -3.63 16.27 23.44
N THR A 462 -4.17 17.02 22.47
CA THR A 462 -3.36 17.82 21.54
C THR A 462 -2.60 18.94 22.24
N THR A 463 -1.31 19.03 21.96
CA THR A 463 -0.38 20.03 22.48
C THR A 463 0.23 20.82 21.31
N TYR A 464 0.32 22.14 21.47
CA TYR A 464 0.99 23.05 20.55
C TYR A 464 2.25 23.59 21.23
N THR A 465 3.41 23.36 20.62
CA THR A 465 4.73 23.72 21.16
C THR A 465 5.49 24.58 20.14
N ASP A 466 6.04 25.70 20.57
CA ASP A 466 6.85 26.58 19.73
C ASP A 466 8.19 25.91 19.34
N LYS A 467 8.53 25.91 18.04
CA LYS A 467 9.70 25.22 17.46
C LYS A 467 11.02 25.81 17.90
N GLU A 468 11.09 27.11 18.15
CA GLU A 468 12.35 27.79 18.49
C GLU A 468 12.64 27.67 19.98
N THR A 469 11.60 27.85 20.80
CA THR A 469 11.74 27.93 22.26
C THR A 469 11.46 26.61 22.97
N ASN A 470 10.82 25.65 22.27
CA ASN A 470 10.30 24.40 22.83
C ASN A 470 9.35 24.62 24.03
N GLN A 471 8.69 25.78 24.07
CA GLN A 471 7.71 26.14 25.10
C GLN A 471 6.27 26.00 24.57
N ARG A 472 5.31 25.92 25.49
CA ARG A 472 3.88 25.85 25.16
C ARG A 472 3.47 27.09 24.36
N TYR A 473 2.88 26.89 23.18
CA TYR A 473 2.48 27.97 22.29
C TYR A 473 1.19 28.64 22.79
N SER A 474 1.17 29.98 22.80
CA SER A 474 -0.01 30.78 23.11
C SER A 474 -0.21 31.81 21.99
N GLY A 475 -1.33 31.75 21.28
CA GLY A 475 -1.58 32.62 20.14
C GLY A 475 -2.83 32.23 19.35
N VAL A 476 -3.08 32.94 18.25
CA VAL A 476 -4.20 32.68 17.35
C VAL A 476 -3.68 32.01 16.08
N ILE A 477 -4.34 30.94 15.65
CA ILE A 477 -4.10 30.29 14.36
C ILE A 477 -5.30 30.52 13.44
N THR A 478 -5.03 30.76 12.16
CA THR A 478 -6.07 30.97 11.16
C THR A 478 -6.24 29.69 10.35
N VAL A 479 -7.49 29.24 10.22
CA VAL A 479 -7.87 28.05 9.48
C VAL A 479 -8.81 28.46 8.36
N GLU A 480 -8.56 27.96 7.15
CA GLU A 480 -9.46 28.06 5.99
C GLU A 480 -9.65 26.66 5.41
N GLU A 481 -10.91 26.28 5.13
CA GLU A 481 -11.24 24.95 4.57
C GLU A 481 -10.60 23.80 5.38
N GLY A 482 -10.63 23.92 6.72
CA GLY A 482 -10.08 22.94 7.65
C GLY A 482 -8.55 22.92 7.72
N LYS A 483 -7.83 23.70 6.91
CA LYS A 483 -6.37 23.76 6.87
C LYS A 483 -5.83 25.04 7.48
N ILE A 484 -4.71 24.92 8.19
CA ILE A 484 -4.02 26.09 8.75
C ILE A 484 -3.40 26.89 7.61
N THR A 485 -3.69 28.19 7.55
CA THR A 485 -3.14 29.10 6.52
C THR A 485 -1.92 29.87 6.99
N ASN A 486 -1.77 30.06 8.30
CA ASN A 486 -0.54 30.54 8.93
C ASN A 486 0.09 29.42 9.79
N PRO A 487 0.74 28.41 9.19
CA PRO A 487 1.51 27.48 10.01
C PRO A 487 2.59 28.29 10.72
N GLY A 488 2.36 28.61 11.99
CA GLY A 488 3.34 29.29 12.82
C GLY A 488 4.54 28.37 13.03
N ASP A 489 5.57 28.87 13.71
CA ASP A 489 6.68 28.04 14.15
C ASP A 489 6.27 27.21 15.37
N PHE A 490 5.25 26.37 15.22
CA PHE A 490 4.82 25.43 16.25
C PHE A 490 4.71 24.00 15.70
N ILE A 491 4.89 23.05 16.60
CA ILE A 491 4.69 21.61 16.44
C ILE A 491 3.38 21.27 17.12
N VAL A 492 2.57 20.43 16.47
CA VAL A 492 1.36 19.88 17.08
C VAL A 492 1.62 18.42 17.38
N GLU A 493 1.42 18.01 18.62
CA GLU A 493 1.55 16.62 19.08
C GLU A 493 0.24 16.18 19.73
N GLY A 494 -0.05 14.89 19.72
CA GLY A 494 -1.17 14.33 20.45
C GLY A 494 -1.40 12.87 20.13
N LYS A 495 -2.49 12.31 20.65
CA LYS A 495 -2.90 10.94 20.37
C LYS A 495 -3.74 10.88 19.11
N SER A 496 -3.29 10.10 18.13
CA SER A 496 -4.04 9.84 16.90
C SER A 496 -3.73 8.43 16.36
N LEU A 497 -4.46 7.98 15.34
CA LEU A 497 -4.07 6.74 14.65
C LEU A 497 -2.75 6.92 13.89
N LEU A 498 -1.91 5.88 13.94
CA LEU A 498 -0.75 5.77 13.06
C LEU A 498 -1.19 5.25 11.69
N ARG A 499 -0.48 5.67 10.65
CA ARG A 499 -0.67 5.18 9.27
C ARG A 499 0.64 4.61 8.73
N SER A 500 0.55 3.92 7.60
CA SER A 500 1.72 3.58 6.78
C SER A 500 2.83 2.82 7.54
N ALA A 501 4.10 3.18 7.33
CA ALA A 501 5.23 2.46 7.92
C ALA A 501 5.24 2.55 9.45
N ASP A 502 4.80 3.67 10.03
CA ASP A 502 4.76 3.89 11.48
C ASP A 502 3.80 2.94 12.17
N LEU A 503 2.62 2.72 11.58
CA LEU A 503 1.66 1.72 12.08
C LEU A 503 2.27 0.32 12.09
N THR A 504 3.05 -0.01 11.05
CA THR A 504 3.73 -1.32 10.99
C THR A 504 4.86 -1.40 12.02
N GLY A 505 5.68 -0.34 12.16
CA GLY A 505 6.70 -0.24 13.18
C GLY A 505 6.13 -0.46 14.57
N LYS A 506 4.98 0.18 14.87
CA LYS A 506 4.29 0.01 16.15
C LYS A 506 3.71 -1.38 16.34
N ALA A 507 3.15 -2.00 15.29
CA ALA A 507 2.68 -3.39 15.36
C ALA A 507 3.82 -4.35 15.78
N PHE A 508 5.04 -4.10 15.31
CA PHE A 508 6.19 -4.93 15.67
C PHE A 508 6.61 -4.76 17.14
N THR A 509 6.29 -3.64 17.79
CA THR A 509 6.58 -3.48 19.23
C THR A 509 5.69 -4.36 20.12
N LYS A 510 4.57 -4.86 19.59
CA LYS A 510 3.69 -5.83 20.26
C LYS A 510 4.17 -7.30 20.07
N SER A 511 5.42 -7.50 19.66
CA SER A 511 6.04 -8.84 19.62
C SER A 511 6.67 -9.23 20.96
N ILE A 512 7.17 -10.47 21.03
CA ILE A 512 8.02 -10.94 22.13
C ILE A 512 9.30 -10.10 22.34
N PHE A 513 9.68 -9.27 21.35
CA PHE A 513 10.86 -8.40 21.43
C PHE A 513 10.54 -7.02 22.05
N GLY A 514 9.27 -6.72 22.33
CA GLY A 514 8.86 -5.41 22.84
C GLY A 514 9.31 -4.28 21.91
N GLU A 515 9.76 -3.17 22.48
CA GLU A 515 10.26 -2.00 21.73
C GLU A 515 11.37 -2.34 20.72
N PHE A 516 12.12 -3.45 20.89
CA PHE A 516 13.11 -3.83 19.89
C PHE A 516 12.52 -4.23 18.53
N GLY A 517 11.23 -4.55 18.47
CA GLY A 517 10.54 -4.89 17.23
C GLY A 517 10.60 -3.79 16.17
N GLN A 518 10.62 -2.51 16.58
CA GLN A 518 10.69 -1.39 15.62
C GLN A 518 12.00 -1.39 14.81
N TYR A 519 13.12 -1.81 15.40
CA TYR A 519 14.41 -1.89 14.71
C TYR A 519 14.42 -2.99 13.64
N ILE A 520 13.65 -4.07 13.83
CA ILE A 520 13.50 -5.12 12.83
C ILE A 520 12.83 -4.56 11.57
N VAL A 521 11.79 -3.74 11.75
CA VAL A 521 11.08 -3.06 10.66
C VAL A 521 11.98 -2.01 10.01
N ALA A 522 12.69 -1.20 10.81
CA ALA A 522 13.58 -0.16 10.28
C ALA A 522 14.69 -0.75 9.39
N PHE A 523 15.33 -1.83 9.84
CA PHE A 523 16.33 -2.54 9.04
C PHE A 523 15.70 -3.23 7.81
N GLY A 524 14.53 -3.85 7.97
CA GLY A 524 13.79 -4.44 6.86
C GLY A 524 13.43 -3.42 5.77
N LEU A 525 12.90 -2.27 6.18
CA LEU A 525 12.52 -1.17 5.29
C LEU A 525 13.73 -0.61 4.53
N LEU A 526 14.89 -0.48 5.20
CA LEU A 526 16.14 -0.10 4.53
C LEU A 526 16.49 -1.07 3.41
N LEU A 527 16.47 -2.38 3.69
CA LEU A 527 16.81 -3.40 2.68
C LEU A 527 15.79 -3.43 1.53
N PHE A 528 14.50 -3.36 1.85
CA PHE A 528 13.41 -3.40 0.88
C PHE A 528 13.52 -2.22 -0.07
N ALA A 529 13.52 -1.00 0.46
CA ALA A 529 13.60 0.24 -0.32
C ALA A 529 14.88 0.31 -1.16
N PHE A 530 16.03 -0.08 -0.59
CA PHE A 530 17.29 -0.07 -1.33
C PHE A 530 17.31 -1.10 -2.46
N SER A 531 16.71 -2.28 -2.25
CA SER A 531 16.57 -3.30 -3.29
C SER A 531 15.69 -2.81 -4.45
N THR A 532 14.61 -2.09 -4.14
CA THR A 532 13.72 -1.47 -5.14
C THR A 532 14.47 -0.49 -6.02
N VAL A 533 15.27 0.38 -5.42
CA VAL A 533 16.05 1.36 -6.17
C VAL A 533 17.06 0.71 -7.13
N ILE A 534 17.66 -0.41 -6.72
CA ILE A 534 18.55 -1.18 -7.58
C ILE A 534 17.80 -1.70 -8.82
N ALA A 535 16.63 -2.32 -8.65
CA ALA A 535 15.85 -2.88 -9.75
C ALA A 535 15.33 -1.79 -10.71
N TRP A 536 14.76 -0.73 -10.16
CA TRP A 536 14.19 0.38 -10.93
C TRP A 536 15.26 1.18 -11.68
N SER A 537 16.51 1.20 -11.21
CA SER A 537 17.62 1.73 -12.01
C SER A 537 17.76 0.96 -13.34
N TYR A 538 17.63 -0.37 -13.32
CA TYR A 538 17.76 -1.18 -14.52
C TYR A 538 16.56 -1.02 -15.47
N TYR A 539 15.36 -0.85 -14.93
CA TYR A 539 14.18 -0.56 -15.76
C TYR A 539 14.37 0.73 -16.56
N GLY A 540 14.90 1.76 -15.92
CA GLY A 540 15.23 3.00 -16.61
C GLY A 540 16.45 2.88 -17.53
N ASP A 541 17.43 2.01 -17.27
CA ASP A 541 18.49 1.71 -18.23
C ASP A 541 17.88 1.22 -19.56
N ARG A 542 16.91 0.29 -19.51
CA ARG A 542 16.28 -0.29 -20.70
C ARG A 542 15.35 0.71 -21.40
N ALA A 543 14.62 1.54 -20.65
CA ALA A 543 13.83 2.63 -21.22
C ALA A 543 14.72 3.70 -21.90
N THR A 544 15.85 4.05 -21.27
CA THR A 544 16.85 4.98 -21.84
C THR A 544 17.46 4.42 -23.11
N ALA A 545 17.85 3.14 -23.10
CA ALA A 545 18.40 2.47 -24.28
C ALA A 545 17.41 2.45 -25.44
N HIS A 546 16.11 2.27 -25.15
CA HIS A 546 15.04 2.30 -26.16
C HIS A 546 14.85 3.70 -26.77
N LEU A 547 14.87 4.75 -25.95
CA LEU A 547 14.62 6.13 -26.41
C LEU A 547 15.83 6.80 -27.06
N PHE A 548 17.02 6.62 -26.48
CA PHE A 548 18.21 7.40 -26.79
C PHE A 548 19.40 6.54 -27.22
N GLY A 549 19.32 5.21 -27.04
CA GLY A 549 20.42 4.29 -27.30
C GLY A 549 21.31 4.03 -26.06
N GLU A 550 22.14 3.00 -26.15
CA GLU A 550 22.97 2.50 -25.04
C GLU A 550 24.00 3.51 -24.50
N GLY A 551 24.48 4.43 -25.35
CA GLY A 551 25.43 5.48 -24.96
C GLY A 551 24.88 6.45 -23.90
N TRP A 552 23.56 6.52 -23.73
CA TRP A 552 22.90 7.41 -22.77
C TRP A 552 22.70 6.78 -21.38
N ILE A 553 22.90 5.46 -21.24
CA ILE A 553 22.67 4.73 -19.99
C ILE A 553 23.52 5.31 -18.85
N LEU A 554 24.78 5.65 -19.11
CA LEU A 554 25.67 6.22 -18.07
C LEU A 554 25.12 7.56 -17.53
N TYR A 555 24.64 8.44 -18.41
CA TYR A 555 24.09 9.73 -18.02
C TYR A 555 22.79 9.56 -17.23
N TYR A 556 21.93 8.64 -17.65
CA TYR A 556 20.72 8.28 -16.89
C TYR A 556 21.09 7.83 -15.47
N ARG A 557 22.07 6.92 -15.31
CA ARG A 557 22.50 6.46 -13.98
C ARG A 557 23.06 7.57 -13.11
N ILE A 558 23.79 8.53 -13.68
CA ILE A 558 24.28 9.71 -12.94
C ILE A 558 23.10 10.53 -12.42
N VAL A 559 22.11 10.82 -13.28
CA VAL A 559 20.89 11.55 -12.89
C VAL A 559 20.11 10.77 -11.84
N TYR A 560 19.99 9.45 -11.99
CA TYR A 560 19.28 8.56 -11.07
C TYR A 560 19.90 8.58 -9.66
N VAL A 561 21.23 8.49 -9.56
CA VAL A 561 21.93 8.56 -8.25
C VAL A 561 21.91 9.97 -7.67
N GLY A 562 22.01 11.01 -8.50
CA GLY A 562 21.86 12.40 -8.06
C GLY A 562 20.48 12.67 -7.48
N ALA A 563 19.42 12.24 -8.17
CA ALA A 563 18.04 12.33 -7.71
C ALA A 563 17.85 11.58 -6.38
N PHE A 564 18.43 10.39 -6.26
CA PHE A 564 18.42 9.58 -5.05
C PHE A 564 19.05 10.32 -3.86
N PHE A 565 20.21 10.94 -4.06
CA PHE A 565 20.83 11.73 -2.99
C PHE A 565 19.96 12.93 -2.59
N ILE A 566 19.49 13.72 -3.55
CA ILE A 566 18.71 14.94 -3.30
C ILE A 566 17.43 14.61 -2.51
N ALA A 567 16.74 13.54 -2.88
CA ALA A 567 15.50 13.12 -2.24
C ALA A 567 15.65 12.65 -0.78
N SER A 568 16.88 12.38 -0.32
CA SER A 568 17.11 12.08 1.10
C SER A 568 16.84 13.29 2.00
N VAL A 569 17.00 14.51 1.49
CA VAL A 569 16.89 15.76 2.29
C VAL A 569 15.74 16.67 1.86
N VAL A 570 15.15 16.43 0.69
CA VAL A 570 14.03 17.22 0.15
C VAL A 570 12.71 16.48 0.36
N ASP A 571 11.63 17.23 0.61
CA ASP A 571 10.28 16.68 0.62
C ASP A 571 9.92 16.11 -0.77
N THR A 572 9.49 14.85 -0.80
CA THR A 572 9.16 14.14 -2.03
C THR A 572 7.67 14.02 -2.31
N LYS A 573 6.80 14.70 -1.55
CA LYS A 573 5.34 14.63 -1.72
C LYS A 573 4.89 14.91 -3.15
N ILE A 574 5.38 15.98 -3.75
CA ILE A 574 5.04 16.34 -5.15
C ILE A 574 5.48 15.24 -6.12
N ILE A 575 6.61 14.59 -5.85
CA ILE A 575 7.13 13.50 -6.68
C ILE A 575 6.25 12.25 -6.57
N TRP A 576 5.76 11.94 -5.36
CA TRP A 576 4.75 10.91 -5.13
C TRP A 576 3.45 11.18 -5.90
N ASP A 577 2.94 12.41 -5.85
CA ASP A 577 1.69 12.79 -6.52
C ASP A 577 1.82 12.63 -8.05
N ILE A 578 2.94 13.08 -8.61
CA ILE A 578 3.26 12.91 -10.04
C ILE A 578 3.36 11.41 -10.39
N ALA A 579 4.08 10.63 -9.58
CA ALA A 579 4.27 9.21 -9.83
C ALA A 579 2.95 8.41 -9.80
N THR A 580 2.04 8.82 -8.92
CA THR A 580 0.70 8.23 -8.76
C THR A 580 -0.18 8.42 -10.00
N VAL A 581 0.03 9.52 -10.74
CA VAL A 581 -0.65 9.78 -12.02
C VAL A 581 0.02 9.06 -13.20
N ILE A 582 1.36 9.04 -13.23
CA ILE A 582 2.10 8.47 -14.36
C ILE A 582 1.98 6.94 -14.42
N GLY A 583 1.91 6.26 -13.27
CA GLY A 583 1.74 4.81 -13.19
C GLY A 583 0.56 4.29 -14.03
N PRO A 584 -0.66 4.79 -13.81
CA PRO A 584 -1.82 4.49 -14.66
C PRO A 584 -1.63 4.84 -16.14
N ILE A 585 -1.03 5.98 -16.45
CA ILE A 585 -0.76 6.40 -17.84
C ILE A 585 0.16 5.40 -18.56
N ALA A 586 1.15 4.83 -17.88
CA ALA A 586 2.01 3.77 -18.43
C ALA A 586 1.30 2.42 -18.52
N THR A 587 0.43 2.13 -17.55
CA THR A 587 -0.26 0.85 -17.41
C THR A 587 -1.31 0.62 -18.50
N ILE A 588 -2.10 1.65 -18.82
CA ILE A 588 -3.15 1.58 -19.86
C ILE A 588 -2.64 1.06 -21.21
N PRO A 589 -1.60 1.66 -21.84
CA PRO A 589 -1.12 1.21 -23.13
C PRO A 589 -0.53 -0.20 -23.07
N ASN A 590 0.09 -0.55 -21.93
CA ASN A 590 0.59 -1.89 -21.71
C ASN A 590 -0.54 -2.94 -21.73
N LEU A 591 -1.60 -2.75 -20.92
CA LEU A 591 -2.73 -3.67 -20.87
C LEU A 591 -3.43 -3.81 -22.22
N ILE A 592 -3.64 -2.69 -22.93
CA ILE A 592 -4.18 -2.71 -24.29
C ILE A 592 -3.29 -3.60 -25.18
N ALA A 593 -1.97 -3.45 -25.07
CA ALA A 593 -1.05 -4.24 -25.87
C ALA A 593 -1.14 -5.75 -25.56
N LEU A 594 -1.23 -6.13 -24.29
CA LEU A 594 -1.44 -7.53 -23.90
C LEU A 594 -2.73 -8.08 -24.53
N ILE A 595 -3.84 -7.35 -24.43
CA ILE A 595 -5.14 -7.77 -24.99
C ILE A 595 -5.08 -7.92 -26.50
N LEU A 596 -4.39 -7.03 -27.20
CA LEU A 596 -4.20 -7.11 -28.65
C LEU A 596 -3.33 -8.32 -29.05
N LEU A 597 -2.29 -8.63 -28.25
CA LEU A 597 -1.40 -9.78 -28.43
C LEU A 597 -1.98 -11.10 -27.86
N ARG A 598 -3.23 -11.13 -27.39
CA ARG A 598 -3.85 -12.31 -26.75
C ARG A 598 -3.81 -13.60 -27.60
N LYS A 599 -3.95 -13.48 -28.92
CA LYS A 599 -3.94 -14.66 -29.81
C LYS A 599 -2.56 -15.31 -29.85
N GLU A 600 -1.54 -14.48 -29.78
CA GLU A 600 -0.16 -14.90 -29.84
C GLU A 600 0.25 -15.62 -28.54
N ILE A 601 -0.11 -15.08 -27.38
CA ILE A 601 0.09 -15.76 -26.11
C ILE A 601 -0.66 -17.09 -26.05
N LYS A 602 -1.88 -17.16 -26.62
CA LYS A 602 -2.64 -18.41 -26.69
C LYS A 602 -1.93 -19.48 -27.53
N GLN A 603 -1.38 -19.09 -28.68
CA GLN A 603 -0.60 -20.01 -29.53
C GLN A 603 0.67 -20.52 -28.83
N ILE A 604 1.37 -19.65 -28.10
CA ILE A 604 2.54 -20.04 -27.31
C ILE A 604 2.15 -21.03 -26.19
N ASP A 605 1.03 -20.76 -25.49
CA ASP A 605 0.51 -21.62 -24.42
C ASP A 605 0.07 -23.01 -24.93
N GLU A 606 -0.66 -23.07 -26.04
CA GLU A 606 -1.11 -24.33 -26.64
C GLU A 606 0.05 -25.13 -27.26
N GLY A 607 1.09 -24.44 -27.75
CA GLY A 607 2.28 -25.06 -28.33
C GLY A 607 3.23 -25.65 -27.29
N TYR A 608 3.14 -25.24 -26.03
CA TYR A 608 4.07 -25.68 -24.99
C TYR A 608 3.61 -26.94 -24.27
N LYS A 609 4.51 -27.92 -24.16
CA LYS A 609 4.30 -29.13 -23.37
C LYS A 609 5.16 -29.07 -22.11
N VAL A 610 4.51 -29.14 -20.94
CA VAL A 610 5.20 -29.12 -19.65
C VAL A 610 6.13 -30.32 -19.52
N VAL A 611 7.42 -30.05 -19.46
CA VAL A 611 8.47 -31.05 -19.25
C VAL A 611 8.55 -31.36 -17.75
N LYS A 612 8.22 -32.60 -17.35
CA LYS A 612 8.15 -32.96 -15.91
C LYS A 612 9.52 -33.25 -15.28
N LYS A 613 10.51 -33.60 -16.10
CA LYS A 613 11.83 -34.05 -15.68
C LYS A 613 12.92 -33.36 -16.51
N PRO A 614 13.97 -32.78 -15.91
CA PRO A 614 15.03 -32.09 -16.65
C PRO A 614 15.71 -32.95 -17.71
N GLU A 615 15.79 -34.27 -17.50
CA GLU A 615 16.43 -35.20 -18.44
C GLU A 615 15.68 -35.31 -19.78
N GLN A 616 14.40 -34.92 -19.82
CA GLN A 616 13.56 -34.90 -21.02
C GLN A 616 13.80 -33.67 -21.91
N LEU A 617 14.71 -32.78 -21.52
CA LEU A 617 15.14 -31.61 -22.30
C LEU A 617 16.17 -31.97 -23.39
N SER A 618 16.62 -33.22 -23.44
CA SER A 618 17.61 -33.74 -24.40
C SER A 618 17.05 -34.01 -25.79
#